data_AF-A0A2S4MG91-F1
#
_entry.id   AF-A0A2S4MG91-F1
#
_cell.length_a   1.000
_cell.length_b   1.000
_cell.length_c   1.000
_cell.angle_alpha   90.00
_cell.angle_beta   90.00
_cell.angle_gamma   90.00
#
_symmetry.space_group_name_H-M   'P 1'
#
loop_
_entity.id
_entity.type
_entity.pdbx_description
1 polymer ?
#
loop_
_entity_poly.entity_id
_entity_poly.type
_entity_poly.pdbx_seq_one_letter_code
_entity_poly.pdbx_strand_id
1 'polypeptide(L)' 'MQHYQFEEDLTHLEQIIPQLIKGNPLGLSYWRRRVTALAVYQGLVPDGTSRVTRLIRLFEEIERTTT' A
#
# COMPACT_ATOMS: atom_id res chain seq x y z
N MET A 1 1.82 10.04 -12.97
CA MET A 1 0.60 9.28 -12.61
C MET A 1 -0.59 10.23 -12.69
N GLN A 2 -1.74 9.79 -13.19
CA GLN A 2 -2.96 10.61 -13.20
C GLN A 2 -3.81 10.31 -11.95
N HIS A 3 -4.70 11.23 -11.55
CA HIS A 3 -5.58 11.09 -10.38
C HIS A 3 -6.30 9.73 -10.34
N TYR A 4 -6.94 9.34 -11.44
CA TYR A 4 -7.70 8.08 -11.53
C TYR A 4 -6.80 6.85 -11.33
N GLN A 5 -5.63 6.83 -11.98
CA GLN A 5 -4.67 5.73 -11.84
C GLN A 5 -4.15 5.62 -10.40
N PHE A 6 -3.89 6.75 -9.75
CA PHE A 6 -3.45 6.76 -8.36
C PHE A 6 -4.53 6.19 -7.43
N GLU A 7 -5.78 6.61 -7.61
CA GLU A 7 -6.91 6.15 -6.82
C GLU A 7 -7.14 4.63 -6.98
N GLU A 8 -7.02 4.12 -8.20
CA GLU A 8 -7.14 2.69 -8.51
C GLU A 8 -6.00 1.88 -7.87
N ASP A 9 -4.75 2.32 -8.04
CA ASP A 9 -3.58 1.67 -7.44
C ASP A 9 -3.67 1.66 -5.91
N LEU A 10 -4.12 2.77 -5.31
CA LEU A 10 -4.26 2.90 -3.86
C LEU A 10 -5.36 1.96 -3.33
N THR A 11 -6.50 1.90 -4.02
CA THR A 11 -7.60 0.98 -3.70
C THR A 11 -7.17 -0.47 -3.82
N HIS A 12 -6.41 -0.82 -4.86
CA HIS A 12 -5.87 -2.15 -5.02
C HIS A 12 -4.98 -2.55 -3.84
N LEU A 13 -4.08 -1.66 -3.41
CA LEU A 13 -3.20 -1.93 -2.26
C LEU A 13 -3.97 -2.12 -0.94
N GLU A 14 -5.08 -1.43 -0.76
CA GLU A 14 -5.96 -1.62 0.41
C GLU A 14 -6.64 -3.01 0.38
N GLN A 15 -7.01 -3.49 -0.80
CA GLN A 15 -7.71 -4.78 -0.97
C GLN A 15 -6.80 -6.00 -0.84
N ILE A 16 -5.50 -5.88 -1.13
CA ILE A 16 -4.57 -7.01 -1.02
C ILE A 16 -4.12 -7.28 0.42
N ILE A 17 -4.36 -6.37 1.37
CA ILE A 17 -3.89 -6.51 2.76
C ILE A 17 -4.28 -7.86 3.39
N PRO A 18 -5.54 -8.33 3.30
CA PRO A 18 -5.93 -9.63 3.85
C PRO A 18 -5.21 -10.82 3.18
N GLN A 19 -4.76 -10.66 1.93
CA GLN A 19 -4.03 -11.68 1.20
C GLN A 19 -2.56 -11.75 1.64
N LEU A 20 -1.97 -10.60 2.00
CA LEU A 20 -0.61 -10.54 2.55
C LEU A 20 -0.49 -11.33 3.85
N ILE A 21 -1.50 -11.26 4.70
CA ILE A 21 -1.57 -11.98 5.97
C ILE A 21 -1.62 -13.51 5.74
N LYS A 22 -2.25 -13.96 4.65
CA LYS A 22 -2.45 -15.39 4.34
C LYS A 22 -1.29 -16.04 3.57
N GLY A 23 -0.24 -15.28 3.26
CA GLY A 23 0.86 -15.70 2.41
C GLY A 23 0.66 -15.20 0.98
N ASN A 24 1.50 -14.24 0.56
CA ASN A 24 1.43 -13.61 -0.75
C ASN A 24 2.57 -14.04 -1.67
N PRO A 25 2.31 -14.30 -2.96
CA PRO A 25 3.30 -14.80 -3.91
C PRO A 25 4.47 -13.84 -4.23
N LEU A 26 4.29 -12.53 -4.06
CA LEU A 26 5.30 -11.51 -4.41
C LEU A 26 6.19 -11.07 -3.24
N GLY A 27 5.90 -11.55 -2.02
CA GLY A 27 6.63 -11.19 -0.79
C GLY A 27 6.37 -9.74 -0.33
N LEU A 28 6.55 -9.48 0.97
CA LEU A 28 6.24 -8.16 1.57
C LEU A 28 7.13 -7.02 1.05
N SER A 29 8.38 -7.31 0.72
CA SER A 29 9.35 -6.33 0.22
C SER A 29 8.93 -5.71 -1.12
N TYR A 30 8.28 -6.48 -2.00
CA TYR A 30 7.72 -5.98 -3.26
C TYR A 30 6.63 -4.94 -3.00
N TRP A 31 5.68 -5.26 -2.12
CA TRP A 31 4.55 -4.37 -1.83
C TRP A 31 4.97 -3.12 -1.07
N ARG A 32 5.97 -3.23 -0.17
CA ARG A 32 6.58 -2.07 0.49
C ARG A 32 7.10 -1.06 -0.54
N ARG A 33 7.85 -1.53 -1.55
CA ARG A 33 8.36 -0.66 -2.63
C ARG A 33 7.22 0.00 -3.41
N ARG A 34 6.12 -0.72 -3.66
CA ARG A 34 4.94 -0.17 -4.35
C ARG A 34 4.29 0.96 -3.56
N VAL A 35 4.06 0.78 -2.25
CA VAL A 35 3.50 1.82 -1.38
C VAL A 35 4.43 3.04 -1.31
N THR A 36 5.74 2.84 -1.16
CA THR A 36 6.71 3.96 -1.14
C THR A 36 6.71 4.74 -2.45
N ALA A 37 6.60 4.06 -3.60
CA ALA A 37 6.50 4.73 -4.90
C ALA A 37 5.23 5.58 -5.03
N LEU A 38 4.10 5.12 -4.47
CA LEU A 38 2.84 5.87 -4.46
C LEU A 38 2.85 7.04 -3.48
N ALA A 39 3.64 7.00 -2.41
CA ALA A 39 3.67 8.08 -1.42
C ALA A 39 4.05 9.44 -2.02
N VAL A 40 4.84 9.46 -3.11
CA VAL A 40 5.18 10.68 -3.87
C VAL A 40 3.93 11.38 -4.43
N TYR A 41 2.87 10.62 -4.67
CA TYR A 41 1.63 11.08 -5.30
C TYR A 41 0.47 11.21 -4.32
N GLN A 42 0.71 11.10 -3.01
CA GLN A 42 -0.35 11.09 -1.98
C GLN A 42 -1.23 12.36 -1.95
N GLY A 43 -0.77 13.47 -2.53
CA GLY A 43 -1.53 14.71 -2.66
C GLY A 43 -2.43 14.78 -3.90
N LEU A 44 -2.45 13.75 -4.75
CA LEU A 44 -3.26 13.76 -5.97
C LEU A 44 -4.76 13.56 -5.73
N VAL A 45 -5.15 12.99 -4.58
CA VAL A 45 -6.55 12.71 -4.24
C VAL A 45 -6.86 13.22 -2.84
N PRO A 46 -8.12 13.60 -2.56
CA PRO A 46 -8.57 13.83 -1.19
C PRO A 46 -8.26 12.60 -0.33
N ASP A 47 -7.76 12.82 0.89
CA ASP A 47 -7.39 11.78 1.86
C ASP A 47 -6.22 10.86 1.47
N GLY A 48 -5.56 11.08 0.33
CA GLY A 48 -4.45 10.23 -0.14
C GLY A 48 -3.31 10.10 0.87
N THR A 49 -2.90 11.20 1.52
CA THR A 49 -1.89 11.19 2.60
C THR A 49 -2.28 10.26 3.75
N SER A 50 -3.53 10.31 4.21
CA SER A 50 -4.02 9.49 5.32
C SER A 50 -4.05 8.02 4.94
N ARG A 51 -4.52 7.71 3.73
CA ARG A 51 -4.60 6.34 3.19
C ARG A 51 -3.22 5.72 2.99
N VAL A 52 -2.28 6.45 2.36
CA VAL A 52 -0.89 6.02 2.20
C VAL A 52 -0.22 5.78 3.55
N THR A 53 -0.39 6.69 4.51
CA THR A 53 0.18 6.53 5.86
C THR A 53 -0.35 5.28 6.55
N ARG A 54 -1.66 5.01 6.43
CA ARG A 54 -2.29 3.81 6.98
C ARG A 54 -1.74 2.55 6.33
N LEU A 55 -1.59 2.54 5.00
CA LEU A 55 -0.99 1.41 4.29
C LEU A 55 0.41 1.14 4.81
N ILE A 56 1.30 2.13 4.84
CA ILE A 56 2.68 1.97 5.33
C ILE A 56 2.69 1.28 6.71
N ARG A 57 1.89 1.77 7.66
CA ARG A 57 1.79 1.18 9.01
C ARG A 57 1.34 -0.29 8.99
N LEU A 58 0.31 -0.62 8.19
CA LEU A 58 -0.18 -1.99 8.08
C LEU A 58 0.86 -2.93 7.47
N PHE A 59 1.57 -2.47 6.44
CA PHE A 59 2.65 -3.25 5.83
C PHE A 59 3.81 -3.51 6.82
N GLU A 60 4.21 -2.50 7.59
CA GLU A 60 5.23 -2.65 8.65
C GLU A 60 4.77 -3.59 9.76
N GLU A 61 3.50 -3.54 10.16
CA GLU A 61 2.95 -4.44 11.17
C GLU A 61 2.94 -5.89 10.67
N ILE A 62 2.49 -6.13 9.44
CA ILE A 62 2.48 -7.47 8.85
C ILE A 62 3.91 -8.02 8.79
N GLU A 63 4.87 -7.23 8.30
CA GLU A 63 6.29 -7.61 8.24
C GLU A 63 6.85 -8.02 9.60
N ARG A 64 6.54 -7.25 10.65
CA ARG A 64 6.92 -7.56 12.03
C ARG A 64 6.31 -8.87 12.54
N THR A 65 5.09 -9.21 12.13
CA THR A 65 4.41 -10.44 12.58
C THR A 65 4.77 -11.69 11.77
N THR A 66 5.32 -11.53 10.57
CA THR A 66 5.69 -12.63 9.67
C THR A 66 7.18 -12.98 9.69
N THR A 67 8.00 -12.19 10.40
CA THR A 67 9.44 -12.42 10.63
C THR A 67 9.64 -13.04 12.00
#